data_AF-A0A6N6PMQ7-F1
#
_entry.id   AF-A0A6N6PMQ7-F1
#
_cell.length_a   1.000
_cell.length_b   1.000
_cell.length_c   1.000
_cell.angle_alpha   90.00
_cell.angle_beta   90.00
_cell.angle_gamma   90.00
#
_symmetry.space_group_name_H-M   'P 1'
#
loop_
_entity.id
_entity.type
_entity.pdbx_description
1 polymer ?
#
loop_
_entity_poly.entity_id
_entity_poly.type
_entity_poly.pdbx_seq_one_letter_code
_entity_poly.pdbx_strand_id
1 'polypeptide(L)'
;MPESPPANPVAPFFLGLLCRRIAVRPTWRGWLAVWFFVALGVVVGGRGLYGFLAVQDPVPGGVLVMEGWVSDADLRVADVEFRGGGYRVWCVTGEPLEKGSPLLAYHDYANLTVATYTKLGGEAGLLQPVAWKTVRRDRTYASALALKAWLRERGYSAEKITIFTSGIHARRSRLLYAMAFGPGSRIGVISTPEESFDPDGWWTSSMGIRAVVGETLAYLYARCFFRGN
;
A
#
# COMPACT_ATOMS: atom_id res chain seq x y z
N MET A 1 -5.65 57.80 24.56
CA MET A 1 -6.31 56.82 23.68
C MET A 1 -6.55 57.48 22.33
N PRO A 2 -5.89 57.07 21.24
CA PRO A 2 -6.30 57.44 19.88
C PRO A 2 -7.22 56.37 19.29
N GLU A 3 -8.26 56.85 18.62
CA GLU A 3 -9.38 56.11 18.04
C GLU A 3 -8.96 55.10 16.95
N SER A 4 -9.65 53.97 16.91
CA SER A 4 -9.55 52.96 15.85
C SER A 4 -10.05 53.51 14.50
N PRO A 5 -9.38 53.24 13.37
CA PRO A 5 -9.84 53.71 12.07
C PRO A 5 -11.13 52.97 11.63
N PRO A 6 -12.05 53.63 10.90
CA PRO A 6 -13.29 53.00 10.46
C PRO A 6 -13.01 51.92 9.41
N ALA A 7 -13.59 50.73 9.61
CA ALA A 7 -13.62 49.68 8.61
C ALA A 7 -14.54 50.09 7.46
N ASN A 8 -13.99 50.36 6.27
CA ASN A 8 -14.79 50.62 5.08
C ASN A 8 -15.47 49.32 4.59
N PRO A 9 -16.81 49.24 4.55
CA PRO A 9 -17.50 48.12 3.92
C PRO A 9 -17.39 48.28 2.40
N VAL A 10 -16.59 47.44 1.75
CA VAL A 10 -16.51 47.40 0.29
C VAL A 10 -17.81 46.78 -0.25
N ALA A 11 -18.64 47.59 -0.92
CA ALA A 11 -19.89 47.13 -1.50
C ALA A 11 -19.64 46.07 -2.58
N PRO A 12 -20.37 44.94 -2.56
CA PRO A 12 -20.31 43.98 -3.63
C PRO A 12 -21.01 44.53 -4.90
N PHE A 13 -20.48 44.20 -6.07
CA PHE A 13 -21.05 44.53 -7.37
C PHE A 13 -21.25 43.25 -8.20
N PHE A 14 -22.11 43.30 -9.21
CA PHE A 14 -22.48 42.16 -10.06
C PHE A 14 -23.23 41.06 -9.29
N LEU A 15 -24.52 41.29 -8.99
CA LEU A 15 -25.40 40.33 -8.29
C LEU A 15 -24.87 39.85 -6.92
N GLY A 16 -23.98 40.60 -6.28
CA GLY A 16 -23.36 40.16 -5.03
C GLY A 16 -22.20 39.17 -5.19
N LEU A 17 -21.77 38.89 -6.42
CA LEU A 17 -20.76 37.87 -6.73
C LEU A 17 -19.32 38.37 -6.59
N LEU A 18 -19.09 39.69 -6.67
CA LEU A 18 -17.74 40.26 -6.63
C LEU A 18 -17.65 41.41 -5.63
N CYS A 19 -16.57 41.45 -4.85
CA CYS A 19 -16.25 42.54 -3.92
C CYS A 19 -14.77 42.92 -4.10
N ARG A 20 -14.47 44.23 -4.19
CA ARG A 20 -13.11 44.73 -4.43
C ARG A 20 -12.28 44.74 -3.13
N ARG A 21 -11.64 43.62 -2.78
CA ARG A 21 -10.68 43.58 -1.65
C ARG A 21 -9.27 44.00 -2.09
N ILE A 22 -8.62 44.86 -1.29
CA ILE A 22 -7.18 45.13 -1.40
C ILE A 22 -6.46 43.86 -0.96
N ALA A 23 -5.90 43.11 -1.91
CA ALA A 23 -5.16 41.88 -1.61
C ALA A 23 -3.68 42.20 -1.39
N VAL A 24 -3.17 41.91 -0.20
CA VAL A 24 -1.72 41.93 0.07
C VAL A 24 -1.09 40.84 -0.81
N ARG A 25 -0.21 41.22 -1.73
CA ARG A 25 0.52 40.29 -2.58
C ARG A 25 1.87 39.96 -1.94
N PRO A 26 2.36 38.72 -2.05
CA PRO A 26 3.71 38.40 -1.63
C PRO A 26 4.71 39.26 -2.40
N THR A 27 5.67 39.85 -1.70
CA THR A 27 6.85 40.45 -2.34
C THR A 27 7.69 39.34 -2.97
N TRP A 28 8.72 39.67 -3.75
CA TRP A 28 9.65 38.65 -4.27
C TRP A 28 10.30 37.83 -3.14
N ARG A 29 10.58 38.45 -1.97
CA ARG A 29 11.05 37.77 -0.76
C ARG A 29 9.98 36.83 -0.19
N GLY A 30 8.72 37.25 -0.20
CA GLY A 30 7.58 36.43 0.19
C GLY A 30 7.40 35.21 -0.72
N TRP A 31 7.50 35.40 -2.03
CA TRP A 31 7.48 34.29 -3.00
C TRP A 31 8.66 33.34 -2.80
N LEU A 32 9.87 33.85 -2.58
CA LEU A 32 11.05 33.03 -2.29
C LEU A 32 10.84 32.19 -1.02
N ALA A 33 10.28 32.78 0.04
CA ALA A 33 9.94 32.05 1.26
C ALA A 33 8.89 30.95 0.99
N VAL A 34 7.83 31.24 0.21
CA VAL A 34 6.83 30.25 -0.18
C VAL A 34 7.49 29.08 -0.91
N TRP A 35 8.32 29.35 -1.93
CA TRP A 35 9.02 28.30 -2.68
C TRP A 35 9.96 27.48 -1.80
N PHE A 36 10.66 28.12 -0.87
CA PHE A 36 11.50 27.44 0.11
C PHE A 36 10.69 26.46 0.98
N PHE A 37 9.56 26.90 1.54
CA PHE A 37 8.71 26.04 2.37
C PHE A 37 8.02 24.93 1.57
N VAL A 38 7.65 25.19 0.31
CA VAL A 38 7.13 24.16 -0.60
C VAL A 38 8.21 23.11 -0.88
N ALA A 39 9.43 23.54 -1.24
CA ALA A 39 10.54 22.62 -1.49
C ALA A 39 10.90 21.81 -0.24
N LEU A 40 10.96 22.46 0.93
CA LEU A 40 11.18 21.79 2.21
C LEU A 40 10.07 20.77 2.50
N GLY A 41 8.81 21.15 2.28
CA GLY A 41 7.66 20.26 2.42
C GLY A 41 7.71 19.05 1.50
N VAL A 42 8.15 19.23 0.25
CA VAL A 42 8.36 18.12 -0.70
C VAL A 42 9.47 17.20 -0.24
N VAL A 43 10.59 17.73 0.27
CA VAL A 43 11.71 16.89 0.73
C VAL A 43 11.37 16.13 2.01
N VAL A 44 10.80 16.81 3.01
CA VAL A 44 10.45 16.20 4.30
C VAL A 44 9.26 15.27 4.15
N GLY A 45 8.19 15.74 3.49
CA GLY A 45 7.00 14.94 3.20
C GLY A 45 7.32 13.77 2.27
N GLY A 46 8.20 13.99 1.28
CA GLY A 46 8.73 12.97 0.40
C GLY A 46 9.31 11.79 1.17
N ARG A 47 10.37 12.03 1.94
CA ARG A 47 11.02 10.96 2.72
C ARG A 47 10.12 10.34 3.77
N GLY A 48 9.31 11.16 4.45
CA GLY A 48 8.40 10.68 5.48
C GLY A 48 7.27 9.79 4.95
N LEU A 49 6.73 10.08 3.76
CA LEU A 49 5.54 9.39 3.25
C LEU A 49 5.86 7.99 2.72
N TYR A 50 6.97 7.82 2.00
CA TYR A 50 7.39 6.49 1.56
C TYR A 50 7.70 5.60 2.77
N GLY A 51 8.54 6.07 3.70
CA GLY A 51 8.87 5.30 4.92
C GLY A 51 7.66 5.07 5.83
N PHE A 52 6.67 5.97 5.82
CA PHE A 52 5.38 5.71 6.46
C PHE A 52 4.71 4.50 5.82
N LEU A 53 4.58 4.42 4.50
CA LEU A 53 3.92 3.30 3.83
C LEU A 53 4.70 1.98 3.90
N ALA A 54 6.02 2.04 3.68
CA ALA A 54 6.98 0.92 3.70
C ALA A 54 7.38 0.52 5.11
N VAL A 55 6.38 0.09 5.88
CA VAL A 55 6.59 -0.43 7.23
C VAL A 55 7.21 -1.83 7.19
N GLN A 56 8.25 -2.02 7.99
CA GLN A 56 8.92 -3.30 8.21
C GLN A 56 8.69 -3.74 9.66
N ASP A 57 7.92 -4.80 9.86
CA ASP A 57 7.60 -5.34 11.19
C ASP A 57 7.27 -6.85 11.10
N PRO A 58 8.27 -7.70 10.80
CA PRO A 58 8.06 -9.12 10.61
C PRO A 58 7.65 -9.81 11.93
N VAL A 59 6.86 -10.88 11.79
CA VAL A 59 6.51 -11.78 12.89
C VAL A 59 6.99 -13.18 12.50
N PRO A 60 8.26 -13.52 12.81
CA PRO A 60 8.84 -14.78 12.38
C PRO A 60 8.07 -16.00 12.90
N GLY A 61 8.07 -17.05 12.08
CA GLY A 61 7.33 -18.28 12.32
C GLY A 61 5.84 -18.20 11.96
N GLY A 62 5.18 -19.36 11.98
CA GLY A 62 3.77 -19.46 11.57
C GLY A 62 3.63 -19.46 10.06
N VAL A 63 2.88 -18.51 9.51
CA VAL A 63 2.56 -18.44 8.08
C VAL A 63 3.30 -17.26 7.44
N LEU A 64 4.00 -17.51 6.34
CA LEU A 64 4.44 -16.49 5.41
C LEU A 64 3.45 -16.43 4.25
N VAL A 65 2.84 -15.28 4.00
CA VAL A 65 1.95 -15.06 2.86
C VAL A 65 2.53 -14.00 1.94
N MET A 66 2.67 -14.33 0.67
CA MET A 66 3.07 -13.42 -0.39
C MET A 66 1.86 -12.95 -1.20
N GLU A 67 1.88 -11.72 -1.70
CA GLU A 67 0.89 -11.26 -2.67
C GLU A 67 1.34 -11.61 -4.10
N GLY A 68 0.48 -12.24 -4.89
CA GLY A 68 0.88 -12.85 -6.17
C GLY A 68 1.20 -11.88 -7.30
N TRP A 69 1.05 -10.57 -7.10
CA TRP A 69 1.38 -9.54 -8.10
C TRP A 69 2.79 -8.95 -7.94
N VAL A 70 3.51 -9.32 -6.87
CA VAL A 70 4.91 -8.92 -6.63
C VAL A 70 5.86 -9.52 -7.68
N SER A 71 7.08 -8.98 -7.77
CA SER A 71 8.03 -9.32 -8.83
C SER A 71 8.64 -10.72 -8.70
N ASP A 72 9.22 -11.22 -9.79
CA ASP A 72 10.01 -12.47 -9.80
C ASP A 72 11.28 -12.36 -8.94
N ALA A 73 11.82 -11.16 -8.74
CA ALA A 73 12.96 -10.95 -7.85
C ALA A 73 12.52 -11.03 -6.38
N ASP A 74 11.39 -10.41 -6.06
CA ASP A 74 10.74 -10.51 -4.74
C ASP A 74 10.41 -11.96 -4.38
N LEU A 75 10.04 -12.79 -5.37
CA LEU A 75 9.80 -14.22 -5.18
C LEU A 75 11.02 -14.98 -4.66
N ARG A 76 12.23 -14.64 -5.15
CA ARG A 76 13.48 -15.21 -4.64
C ARG A 76 13.81 -14.71 -3.24
N VAL A 77 13.55 -13.44 -2.96
CA VAL A 77 13.75 -12.88 -1.62
C VAL A 77 12.80 -13.53 -0.61
N ALA A 78 11.55 -13.77 -0.99
CA ALA A 78 10.56 -14.46 -0.17
C ALA A 78 10.91 -15.93 0.08
N ASP A 79 11.52 -16.64 -0.87
CA ASP A 79 12.02 -18.01 -0.64
C ASP A 79 13.14 -18.05 0.40
N VAL A 80 14.10 -17.10 0.31
CA VAL A 80 15.17 -16.98 1.30
C VAL A 80 14.60 -16.66 2.69
N GLU A 81 13.66 -15.72 2.77
CA GLU A 81 12.96 -15.39 4.01
C GLU A 81 12.17 -16.59 4.57
N PHE A 82 11.48 -17.34 3.71
CA PHE A 82 10.72 -18.52 4.12
C PHE A 82 11.63 -19.57 4.77
N ARG A 83 12.75 -19.88 4.11
CA ARG A 83 13.71 -20.89 4.57
C ARG A 83 14.48 -20.45 5.82
N GLY A 84 14.73 -19.14 5.99
CA GLY A 84 15.46 -18.59 7.13
C GLY A 84 14.60 -18.21 8.34
N GLY A 85 13.34 -17.83 8.13
CA GLY A 85 12.48 -17.20 9.15
C GLY A 85 11.66 -18.17 10.02
N GLY A 86 11.87 -19.48 9.89
CA GLY A 86 11.21 -20.51 10.72
C GLY A 86 9.71 -20.65 10.48
N TYR A 87 9.23 -20.24 9.31
CA TYR A 87 7.84 -20.37 8.91
C TYR A 87 7.47 -21.84 8.67
N ARG A 88 6.22 -22.18 8.93
CA ARG A 88 5.67 -23.53 8.76
C ARG A 88 4.96 -23.71 7.43
N VAL A 89 4.38 -22.62 6.91
CA VAL A 89 3.61 -22.64 5.68
C VAL A 89 3.94 -21.39 4.86
N TRP A 90 4.17 -21.59 3.57
CA TRP A 90 4.34 -20.52 2.60
C TRP A 90 3.14 -20.50 1.65
N CYS A 91 2.43 -19.39 1.61
CA CYS A 91 1.27 -19.20 0.74
C CYS A 91 1.51 -18.01 -0.19
N VAL A 92 0.86 -18.04 -1.36
CA VAL A 92 0.68 -16.87 -2.21
C VAL A 92 -0.81 -16.64 -2.43
N THR A 93 -1.29 -15.43 -2.12
CA THR A 93 -2.67 -15.03 -2.43
C THR A 93 -2.73 -14.31 -3.77
N GLY A 94 -3.73 -14.62 -4.59
CA GLY A 94 -3.83 -14.01 -5.91
C GLY A 94 -5.26 -13.88 -6.41
N GLU A 95 -5.53 -12.73 -7.02
CA GLU A 95 -6.78 -12.45 -7.70
C GLU A 95 -6.81 -13.07 -9.11
N PRO A 96 -8.00 -13.18 -9.73
CA PRO A 96 -8.10 -13.60 -11.13
C PRO A 96 -7.40 -12.60 -12.05
N LEU A 97 -6.75 -13.11 -13.09
CA LEU A 97 -6.16 -12.26 -14.14
C LEU A 97 -7.28 -11.59 -14.93
N GLU A 98 -7.28 -10.27 -14.97
CA GLU A 98 -8.37 -9.51 -15.61
C GLU A 98 -8.21 -9.46 -17.14
N LYS A 99 -7.04 -9.03 -17.62
CA LYS A 99 -6.81 -8.79 -19.05
C LYS A 99 -6.16 -9.98 -19.72
N GLY A 100 -6.79 -10.47 -20.79
CA GLY A 100 -6.22 -11.53 -21.63
C GLY A 100 -6.32 -12.94 -21.05
N SER A 101 -6.98 -13.14 -19.91
CA SER A 101 -7.11 -14.44 -19.23
C SER A 101 -7.53 -15.61 -20.12
N PRO A 102 -8.45 -15.47 -21.11
CA PRO A 102 -8.78 -16.57 -22.03
C PRO A 102 -7.60 -17.05 -22.91
N LEU A 103 -6.54 -16.26 -23.04
CA LEU A 103 -5.34 -16.58 -23.82
C LEU A 103 -4.18 -17.07 -22.95
N LEU A 104 -4.31 -17.02 -21.62
CA LEU A 104 -3.25 -17.35 -20.68
C LEU A 104 -3.40 -18.79 -20.19
N ALA A 105 -2.26 -19.45 -19.94
CA ALA A 105 -2.24 -20.79 -19.35
C ALA A 105 -2.66 -20.81 -17.87
N TYR A 106 -2.58 -19.67 -17.20
CA TYR A 106 -2.98 -19.46 -15.81
C TYR A 106 -4.06 -18.38 -15.77
N HIS A 107 -4.99 -18.49 -14.84
CA HIS A 107 -6.16 -17.60 -14.76
C HIS A 107 -6.20 -16.73 -13.49
N ASP A 108 -5.25 -16.90 -12.58
CA ASP A 108 -5.11 -16.12 -11.36
C ASP A 108 -3.63 -15.94 -10.99
N TYR A 109 -3.34 -14.87 -10.25
CA TYR A 109 -1.98 -14.56 -9.81
C TYR A 109 -1.40 -15.63 -8.89
N ALA A 110 -2.21 -16.34 -8.08
CA ALA A 110 -1.66 -17.31 -7.13
C ALA A 110 -1.03 -18.50 -7.85
N ASN A 111 -1.75 -19.08 -8.80
CA ASN A 111 -1.28 -20.18 -9.62
C ASN A 111 -0.17 -19.73 -10.58
N LEU A 112 -0.26 -18.51 -11.12
CA LEU A 112 0.82 -17.94 -11.94
C LEU A 112 2.12 -17.83 -11.14
N THR A 113 2.10 -17.27 -9.94
CA THR A 113 3.30 -17.12 -9.09
C THR A 113 3.88 -18.48 -8.70
N VAL A 114 3.06 -19.47 -8.36
CA VAL A 114 3.55 -20.85 -8.06
C VAL A 114 4.24 -21.47 -9.28
N ALA A 115 3.66 -21.30 -10.47
CA ALA A 115 4.25 -21.79 -11.70
C ALA A 115 5.58 -21.08 -12.00
N THR A 116 5.62 -19.76 -11.85
CA THR A 116 6.85 -18.96 -12.01
C THR A 116 7.92 -19.40 -11.01
N TYR A 117 7.58 -19.56 -9.73
CA TYR A 117 8.49 -20.05 -8.69
C TYR A 117 9.13 -21.38 -9.09
N THR A 118 8.30 -22.34 -9.50
CA THR A 118 8.76 -23.67 -9.93
C THR A 118 9.67 -23.55 -11.17
N LYS A 119 9.31 -22.69 -12.13
CA LYS A 119 10.10 -22.47 -13.35
C LYS A 119 11.47 -21.84 -13.07
N LEU A 120 11.57 -21.02 -12.04
CA LEU A 120 12.81 -20.39 -11.57
C LEU A 120 13.70 -21.35 -10.76
N GLY A 121 13.33 -22.63 -10.64
CA GLY A 121 14.09 -23.65 -9.90
C GLY A 121 13.63 -23.83 -8.45
N GLY A 122 12.51 -23.21 -8.07
CA GLY A 122 11.87 -23.40 -6.79
C GLY A 122 11.36 -24.82 -6.58
N GLU A 123 11.31 -25.25 -5.32
CA GLU A 123 10.82 -26.57 -4.93
C GLU A 123 9.30 -26.69 -5.15
N ALA A 124 8.89 -27.59 -6.05
CA ALA A 124 7.50 -27.81 -6.37
C ALA A 124 6.68 -28.19 -5.13
N GLY A 125 5.55 -27.50 -4.92
CA GLY A 125 4.69 -27.72 -3.76
C GLY A 125 5.14 -27.03 -2.47
N LEU A 126 6.28 -26.34 -2.46
CA LEU A 126 6.68 -25.55 -1.29
C LEU A 126 5.78 -24.31 -1.12
N LEU A 127 5.54 -23.59 -2.22
CA LEU A 127 4.65 -22.43 -2.26
C LEU A 127 3.21 -22.86 -2.58
N GLN A 128 2.28 -22.54 -1.67
CA GLN A 128 0.87 -22.95 -1.78
C GLN A 128 0.00 -21.83 -2.40
N PRO A 129 -0.71 -22.09 -3.51
CA PRO A 129 -1.58 -21.08 -4.11
C PRO A 129 -2.89 -20.93 -3.33
N VAL A 130 -3.27 -19.68 -3.06
CA VAL A 130 -4.53 -19.29 -2.44
C VAL A 130 -5.26 -18.31 -3.37
N ALA A 131 -5.95 -18.87 -4.35
CA ALA A 131 -6.74 -18.10 -5.32
C ALA A 131 -8.10 -17.70 -4.73
N TRP A 132 -8.63 -16.55 -5.15
CA TRP A 132 -9.97 -16.08 -4.76
C TRP A 132 -10.69 -15.41 -5.94
N LYS A 133 -12.03 -15.33 -5.88
CA LYS A 133 -12.85 -14.80 -6.98
C LYS A 133 -12.93 -13.28 -6.94
N THR A 134 -12.97 -12.62 -8.10
CA THR A 134 -13.06 -11.16 -8.21
C THR A 134 -14.10 -10.56 -7.26
N VAL A 135 -13.66 -9.59 -6.46
CA VAL A 135 -14.52 -8.82 -5.57
C VAL A 135 -14.61 -7.39 -6.06
N ARG A 136 -15.76 -6.76 -5.85
CA ARG A 136 -15.99 -5.37 -6.23
C ARG A 136 -15.32 -4.38 -5.27
N ARG A 137 -15.01 -4.80 -4.04
CA ARG A 137 -14.42 -3.96 -2.99
C ARG A 137 -13.28 -4.69 -2.28
N ASP A 138 -12.18 -3.97 -2.09
CA ASP A 138 -11.06 -4.31 -1.19
C ASP A 138 -10.43 -5.69 -1.42
N ARG A 139 -9.77 -5.83 -2.57
CA ARG A 139 -9.05 -7.03 -3.02
C ARG A 139 -8.05 -7.58 -2.00
N THR A 140 -7.37 -6.70 -1.26
CA THR A 140 -6.42 -7.09 -0.20
C THR A 140 -7.15 -7.73 0.99
N TYR A 141 -8.33 -7.22 1.40
CA TYR A 141 -9.13 -7.85 2.45
C TYR A 141 -9.69 -9.20 2.00
N ALA A 142 -10.13 -9.31 0.75
CA ALA A 142 -10.56 -10.59 0.16
C ALA A 142 -9.42 -11.63 0.13
N SER A 143 -8.20 -11.20 -0.19
CA SER A 143 -7.00 -12.04 -0.12
C SER A 143 -6.79 -12.58 1.30
N ALA A 144 -6.92 -11.72 2.32
CA ALA A 144 -6.79 -12.11 3.71
C ALA A 144 -7.89 -13.09 4.16
N LEU A 145 -9.14 -12.88 3.75
CA LEU A 145 -10.25 -13.81 4.03
C LEU A 145 -10.05 -15.16 3.35
N ALA A 146 -9.57 -15.18 2.11
CA ALA A 146 -9.26 -16.40 1.38
C ALA A 146 -8.16 -17.20 2.08
N LEU A 147 -7.08 -16.52 2.50
CA LEU A 147 -6.03 -17.15 3.31
C LEU A 147 -6.58 -17.70 4.62
N LYS A 148 -7.41 -16.92 5.33
CA LYS A 148 -8.01 -17.35 6.61
C LYS A 148 -8.84 -18.62 6.45
N ALA A 149 -9.66 -18.69 5.40
CA ALA A 149 -10.44 -19.89 5.09
C ALA A 149 -9.52 -21.08 4.76
N TRP A 150 -8.53 -20.86 3.90
CA TRP A 150 -7.56 -21.88 3.48
C TRP A 150 -6.77 -22.47 4.66
N LEU A 151 -6.27 -21.62 5.56
CA LEU A 151 -5.54 -22.07 6.76
C LEU A 151 -6.44 -22.91 7.68
N ARG A 152 -7.68 -22.47 7.89
CA ARG A 152 -8.66 -23.19 8.71
C ARG A 152 -8.99 -24.55 8.13
N GLU A 153 -9.23 -24.65 6.82
CA GLU A 153 -9.54 -25.90 6.12
C GLU A 153 -8.40 -26.91 6.19
N ARG A 154 -7.15 -26.43 6.24
CA ARG A 154 -5.94 -27.25 6.34
C ARG A 154 -5.49 -27.52 7.78
N GLY A 155 -6.18 -26.95 8.78
CA GLY A 155 -5.81 -27.10 10.19
C GLY A 155 -4.53 -26.37 10.60
N TYR A 156 -4.10 -25.36 9.84
CA TYR A 156 -2.94 -24.54 10.19
C TYR A 156 -3.31 -23.45 11.20
N SER A 157 -2.41 -23.19 12.14
CA SER A 157 -2.57 -22.07 13.08
C SER A 157 -2.38 -20.73 12.36
N ALA A 158 -3.29 -19.81 12.64
CA ALA A 158 -3.27 -18.43 12.16
C ALA A 158 -2.79 -17.44 13.24
N GLU A 159 -2.10 -17.89 14.30
CA GLU A 159 -1.64 -17.02 15.40
C GLU A 159 -0.56 -16.03 14.97
N LYS A 160 0.30 -16.43 14.03
CA LYS A 160 1.39 -15.61 13.49
C LYS A 160 1.36 -15.65 11.98
N ILE A 161 1.23 -14.48 11.37
CA ILE A 161 1.18 -14.32 9.92
C ILE A 161 2.08 -13.16 9.56
N THR A 162 3.02 -13.38 8.66
CA THR A 162 3.84 -12.32 8.07
C THR A 162 3.48 -12.19 6.60
N ILE A 163 3.14 -10.97 6.19
CA ILE A 163 2.83 -10.64 4.80
C ILE A 163 4.12 -10.22 4.11
N PHE A 164 4.38 -10.73 2.91
CA PHE A 164 5.46 -10.31 2.04
C PHE A 164 4.85 -9.55 0.85
N THR A 165 5.19 -8.27 0.72
CA THR A 165 4.60 -7.37 -0.30
C THR A 165 5.57 -6.24 -0.66
N SER A 166 5.18 -5.38 -1.62
CA SER A 166 5.93 -4.19 -1.97
C SER A 166 5.91 -3.14 -0.85
N GLY A 167 6.94 -2.30 -0.85
CA GLY A 167 7.17 -1.20 0.08
C GLY A 167 5.92 -0.38 0.32
N ILE A 168 5.40 0.27 -0.73
CA ILE A 168 4.29 1.21 -0.56
C ILE A 168 3.02 0.54 -0.06
N HIS A 169 2.81 -0.75 -0.36
CA HIS A 169 1.57 -1.45 -0.05
C HIS A 169 1.55 -2.05 1.38
N ALA A 170 2.72 -2.19 2.01
CA ALA A 170 2.92 -2.89 3.27
C ALA A 170 1.97 -2.45 4.39
N ARG A 171 1.84 -1.14 4.64
CA ARG A 171 1.00 -0.64 5.74
C ARG A 171 -0.48 -0.96 5.53
N ARG A 172 -0.99 -0.81 4.30
CA ARG A 172 -2.41 -1.09 4.01
C ARG A 172 -2.70 -2.59 4.04
N SER A 173 -1.82 -3.43 3.51
CA SER A 173 -1.98 -4.88 3.61
C SER A 173 -2.01 -5.35 5.05
N ARG A 174 -1.06 -4.89 5.88
CA ARG A 174 -1.05 -5.23 7.30
C ARG A 174 -2.35 -4.84 8.00
N LEU A 175 -2.87 -3.64 7.74
CA LEU A 175 -4.14 -3.17 8.31
C LEU A 175 -5.30 -4.09 7.94
N LEU A 176 -5.46 -4.41 6.65
CA LEU A 176 -6.59 -5.19 6.15
C LEU A 176 -6.51 -6.66 6.57
N TYR A 177 -5.32 -7.25 6.61
CA TYR A 177 -5.12 -8.58 7.17
C TYR A 177 -5.42 -8.61 8.68
N ALA A 178 -5.00 -7.60 9.44
CA ALA A 178 -5.35 -7.50 10.85
C ALA A 178 -6.85 -7.42 11.08
N MET A 179 -7.59 -6.69 10.23
CA MET A 179 -9.05 -6.66 10.27
C MET A 179 -9.67 -8.03 9.95
N ALA A 180 -9.18 -8.72 8.91
CA ALA A 180 -9.74 -10.00 8.47
C ALA A 180 -9.49 -11.14 9.47
N PHE A 181 -8.28 -11.22 10.04
CA PHE A 181 -7.91 -12.27 10.98
C PHE A 181 -8.41 -11.98 12.40
N GLY A 182 -8.46 -10.71 12.80
CA GLY A 182 -8.91 -10.30 14.11
C GLY A 182 -7.82 -10.42 15.20
N PRO A 183 -8.17 -10.15 16.46
CA PRO A 183 -7.19 -9.96 17.55
C PRO A 183 -6.43 -11.23 17.96
N GLY A 184 -6.90 -12.42 17.57
CA GLY A 184 -6.22 -13.69 17.85
C GLY A 184 -4.98 -13.97 16.98
N SER A 185 -4.70 -13.08 16.02
CA SER A 185 -3.61 -13.24 15.07
C SER A 185 -2.68 -12.05 15.11
N ARG A 186 -1.38 -12.30 15.30
CA ARG A 186 -0.35 -11.28 15.18
C ARG A 186 0.05 -11.16 13.71
N ILE A 187 -0.27 -10.02 13.11
CA ILE A 187 0.02 -9.72 11.70
C ILE A 187 1.28 -8.86 11.60
N GLY A 188 2.33 -9.47 11.05
CA GLY A 188 3.57 -8.84 10.63
C GLY A 188 3.59 -8.54 9.15
N VAL A 189 4.60 -7.78 8.72
CA VAL A 189 4.82 -7.45 7.32
C VAL A 189 6.30 -7.25 7.02
N ILE A 190 6.71 -7.79 5.88
CA ILE A 190 7.99 -7.61 5.23
C ILE A 190 7.71 -6.90 3.91
N SER A 191 8.40 -5.79 3.71
CA SER A 191 8.22 -4.91 2.57
C SER A 191 9.50 -4.85 1.76
N THR A 192 9.40 -5.03 0.45
CA THR A 192 10.54 -4.91 -0.48
C THR A 192 10.58 -3.54 -1.14
N PRO A 193 11.76 -2.97 -1.42
CA PRO A 193 11.86 -1.72 -2.16
C PRO A 193 11.18 -1.80 -3.53
N GLU A 194 10.68 -0.68 -4.02
CA GLU A 194 10.03 -0.61 -5.32
C GLU A 194 11.05 -0.72 -6.46
N GLU A 195 10.83 -1.62 -7.41
CA GLU A 195 11.71 -1.75 -8.60
C GLU A 195 11.43 -0.66 -9.65
N SER A 196 10.21 -0.12 -9.63
CA SER A 196 9.72 0.77 -10.70
C SER A 196 10.14 2.24 -10.54
N PHE A 197 10.56 2.66 -9.35
CA PHE A 197 11.04 4.00 -9.07
C PHE A 197 11.95 4.02 -7.85
N ASP A 198 12.80 5.05 -7.73
CA ASP A 198 13.68 5.26 -6.57
C ASP A 198 12.86 5.59 -5.30
N PRO A 199 12.90 4.77 -4.25
CA PRO A 199 12.24 5.04 -2.97
C PRO A 199 12.66 6.36 -2.30
N ASP A 200 13.93 6.76 -2.40
CA ASP A 200 14.45 7.96 -1.73
C ASP A 200 14.13 9.25 -2.50
N GLY A 201 13.77 9.11 -3.78
CA GLY A 201 13.47 10.17 -4.71
C GLY A 201 12.14 9.97 -5.44
N TRP A 202 11.16 9.28 -4.84
CA TRP A 202 9.95 8.83 -5.54
C TRP A 202 9.15 9.95 -6.22
N TRP A 203 9.22 11.17 -5.67
CA TRP A 203 8.56 12.36 -6.22
C TRP A 203 9.17 12.88 -7.52
N THR A 204 10.33 12.37 -7.93
CA THR A 204 11.00 12.75 -9.18
C THR A 204 10.43 12.05 -10.41
N SER A 205 9.53 11.07 -10.22
CA SER A 205 8.92 10.31 -11.30
C SER A 205 7.39 10.35 -11.24
N SER A 206 6.74 10.31 -12.39
CA SER A 206 5.27 10.22 -12.46
C SER A 206 4.74 8.90 -11.88
N MET A 207 5.52 7.82 -11.97
CA MET A 207 5.18 6.53 -11.37
C MET A 207 5.21 6.60 -9.85
N GLY A 208 6.32 7.07 -9.25
CA GLY A 208 6.44 7.20 -7.80
C GLY A 208 5.39 8.15 -7.21
N ILE A 209 5.10 9.29 -7.85
CA ILE A 209 4.02 10.19 -7.43
C ILE A 209 2.67 9.45 -7.39
N ARG A 210 2.28 8.80 -8.48
CA ARG A 210 0.99 8.09 -8.56
C ARG A 210 0.90 6.96 -7.54
N ALA A 211 1.98 6.21 -7.40
CA ALA A 211 2.05 5.05 -6.52
C ALA A 211 1.96 5.48 -5.04
N VAL A 212 2.85 6.35 -4.57
CA VAL A 212 2.90 6.76 -3.15
C VAL A 212 1.66 7.57 -2.75
N VAL A 213 1.23 8.54 -3.56
CA VAL A 213 0.03 9.35 -3.23
C VAL A 213 -1.23 8.50 -3.32
N GLY A 214 -1.38 7.70 -4.37
CA GLY A 214 -2.52 6.80 -4.54
C GLY A 214 -2.65 5.82 -3.37
N GLU A 215 -1.53 5.23 -2.95
CA GLU A 215 -1.50 4.28 -1.84
C GLU A 215 -1.74 4.95 -0.48
N THR A 216 -1.26 6.18 -0.30
CA THR A 216 -1.59 7.00 0.88
C THR A 216 -3.09 7.23 0.98
N LEU A 217 -3.74 7.64 -0.11
CA LEU A 217 -5.19 7.85 -0.15
C LEU A 217 -5.95 6.55 0.07
N ALA A 218 -5.51 5.45 -0.54
CA ALA A 218 -6.09 4.12 -0.34
C ALA A 218 -5.97 3.64 1.11
N TYR A 219 -4.82 3.88 1.76
CA TYR A 219 -4.62 3.57 3.17
C TYR A 219 -5.54 4.40 4.07
N LEU A 220 -5.65 5.71 3.82
CA LEU A 220 -6.56 6.57 4.59
C LEU A 220 -8.02 6.16 4.40
N TYR A 221 -8.40 5.79 3.18
CA TYR A 221 -9.72 5.23 2.89
C TYR A 221 -9.98 3.96 3.72
N ALA A 222 -9.04 3.01 3.69
CA ALA A 222 -9.13 1.76 4.46
C ALA A 222 -9.17 2.01 5.97
N ARG A 223 -8.38 2.98 6.47
CA ARG A 223 -8.28 3.25 7.91
C ARG A 223 -9.51 3.96 8.49
N CYS A 224 -10.15 4.82 7.70
CA CYS A 224 -11.22 5.71 8.17
C CYS A 224 -12.62 5.25 7.77
N PHE A 225 -12.77 4.59 6.61
CA PHE A 225 -14.08 4.28 6.03
C PHE A 225 -14.34 2.80 5.82
N PHE A 226 -13.29 2.00 5.62
CA PHE A 226 -13.47 0.56 5.46
C PHE A 226 -13.84 -0.08 6.80
N ARG A 227 -14.88 -0.91 6.77
CA ARG A 227 -15.26 -1.79 7.87
C ARG A 227 -15.28 -3.21 7.34
N GLY A 228 -14.48 -4.08 7.94
CA GLY A 228 -14.55 -5.50 7.66
C GLY A 228 -15.91 -6.03 8.09
N ASN A 229 -16.61 -6.69 7.18
CA ASN A 229 -17.74 -7.56 7.49
C ASN A 229 -17.23 -8.95 7.84
#